data_AF-A0A1V1WR94-F1
#
_entry.id   AF-A0A1V1WR94-F1
#
_cell.length_a   1.000
_cell.length_b   1.000
_cell.length_c   1.000
_cell.angle_alpha   90.00
_cell.angle_beta   90.00
_cell.angle_gamma   90.00
#
_symmetry.space_group_name_H-M   'P 1'
#
loop_
_entity.id
_entity.type
_entity.pdbx_description
1 polymer ?
#
loop_
_entity_poly.entity_id
_entity_poly.type
_entity_poly.pdbx_seq_one_letter_code
_entity_poly.pdbx_strand_id
1 'polypeptide(L)'
;MKCTEKSVISHLYFSKKNLLIFSLLTLFFVPLCSGAQAGTTEDIVWQILETKHTVVRYQSVADLTKCRSKVRFSEKHWGLKKSFASDESNSLETVIAKRVDVVFEKVQQILGMRRRMKKVAINVYQSRDQLNEAYKSIYKKPCRIRAWYRYRNNTVYLNLSDLHERILAHVLAYAIIDNSLPVRPPRATAKILARHVDSNLKRKVRSY
;
A
#
# COMPACT_ATOMS: atom_id res chain seq x y z
N MET A 1 -25.52 -38.40 2.04
CA MET A 1 -24.29 -39.02 1.51
C MET A 1 -23.24 -39.04 2.61
N LYS A 2 -22.94 -40.23 3.14
CA LYS A 2 -21.93 -40.46 4.18
C LYS A 2 -20.59 -40.75 3.50
N CYS A 3 -19.56 -39.98 3.84
CA CYS A 3 -18.20 -40.21 3.34
C CYS A 3 -17.38 -40.80 4.49
N THR A 4 -16.99 -42.06 4.33
CA THR A 4 -16.29 -42.89 5.31
C THR A 4 -14.76 -42.75 5.19
N GLU A 5 -14.14 -42.75 6.37
CA GLU A 5 -12.71 -42.94 6.67
C GLU A 5 -12.01 -44.02 5.83
N LYS A 6 -10.77 -43.73 5.42
CA LYS A 6 -9.70 -44.72 5.33
C LYS A 6 -8.38 -44.14 5.85
N SER A 7 -7.98 -44.64 7.01
CA SER A 7 -6.64 -44.58 7.57
C SER A 7 -5.73 -45.55 6.81
N VAL A 8 -4.52 -45.09 6.44
CA VAL A 8 -3.41 -45.97 6.05
C VAL A 8 -2.15 -45.50 6.75
N ILE A 9 -1.76 -46.29 7.74
CA ILE A 9 -0.47 -46.25 8.44
C ILE A 9 0.54 -47.00 7.57
N SER A 10 1.69 -46.39 7.30
CA SER A 10 2.88 -47.11 6.86
C SER A 10 4.12 -46.51 7.51
N HIS A 11 4.61 -47.21 8.53
CA HIS A 11 5.95 -47.09 9.10
C HIS A 11 6.99 -47.53 8.07
N LEU A 12 8.03 -46.72 7.84
CA LEU A 12 9.29 -47.21 7.29
C LEU A 12 10.48 -46.67 8.11
N TYR A 13 11.19 -47.63 8.70
CA TYR A 13 12.45 -47.56 9.42
C TYR A 13 13.64 -47.42 8.44
N PHE A 14 14.55 -46.47 8.67
CA PHE A 14 15.93 -46.47 8.13
C PHE A 14 16.72 -45.33 8.81
N SER A 15 18.00 -45.39 9.20
CA SER A 15 18.98 -46.42 9.52
C SER A 15 20.05 -45.69 10.35
N LYS A 16 20.59 -46.33 11.40
CA LYS A 16 21.62 -45.80 12.30
C LYS A 16 23.03 -46.14 11.77
N LYS A 17 23.99 -45.25 12.12
CA LYS A 17 25.46 -45.42 12.31
C LYS A 17 26.36 -44.80 11.22
N ASN A 18 27.18 -43.83 11.66
CA ASN A 18 28.66 -43.76 11.50
C ASN A 18 29.10 -42.44 12.17
N LEU A 19 29.70 -42.46 13.36
CA LEU A 19 31.08 -42.82 13.75
C LEU A 19 32.08 -41.69 13.44
N LEU A 20 32.61 -41.13 14.54
CA LEU A 20 33.67 -40.14 14.70
C LEU A 20 34.92 -40.38 13.86
N ILE A 21 35.60 -39.30 13.45
CA ILE A 21 37.07 -39.13 13.48
C ILE A 21 37.45 -37.62 13.45
N PHE A 22 38.45 -37.29 14.25
CA PHE A 22 39.10 -36.01 14.54
C PHE A 22 39.89 -35.39 13.36
N SER A 23 40.02 -34.06 13.33
CA SER A 23 41.28 -33.31 13.02
C SER A 23 41.01 -31.79 13.10
N LEU A 24 41.40 -31.08 14.16
CA LEU A 24 42.68 -30.38 14.38
C LEU A 24 42.90 -29.13 13.49
N LEU A 25 42.91 -27.97 14.15
CA LEU A 25 43.56 -26.68 13.83
C LEU A 25 43.44 -26.08 12.41
N THR A 26 42.68 -24.99 12.30
CA THR A 26 43.20 -23.73 11.75
C THR A 26 42.67 -22.55 12.58
N LEU A 27 43.59 -22.00 13.38
CA LEU A 27 43.54 -20.67 13.98
C LEU A 27 43.55 -19.59 12.87
N PHE A 28 43.02 -18.42 13.18
CA PHE A 28 42.87 -17.20 12.35
C PHE A 28 41.67 -17.13 11.41
N PHE A 29 40.55 -16.61 11.91
CA PHE A 29 39.89 -15.51 11.20
C PHE A 29 39.30 -14.54 12.23
N VAL A 30 39.86 -13.33 12.24
CA VAL A 30 39.42 -12.21 13.08
C VAL A 30 37.93 -11.98 12.82
N PRO A 31 37.06 -11.96 13.85
CA PRO A 31 35.71 -11.48 13.66
C PRO A 31 35.80 -9.98 13.42
N LEU A 32 35.82 -9.57 12.15
CA LEU A 32 35.49 -8.22 11.78
C LEU A 32 34.01 -8.06 12.15
N CYS A 33 33.74 -7.69 13.41
CA CYS A 33 32.45 -7.24 13.87
C CYS A 33 32.12 -5.99 13.04
N SER A 34 31.53 -6.19 11.86
CA SER A 34 30.81 -5.14 11.16
C SER A 34 29.78 -4.64 12.15
N GLY A 35 30.00 -3.45 12.68
CA GLY A 35 29.06 -2.79 13.57
C GLY A 35 27.72 -2.79 12.88
N ALA A 36 26.79 -3.61 13.39
CA ALA A 36 25.40 -3.47 13.09
C ALA A 36 25.02 -2.09 13.65
N GLN A 37 25.05 -1.07 12.79
CA GLN A 37 24.34 0.17 13.07
C GLN A 37 22.88 -0.25 13.20
N ALA A 38 22.45 -0.47 14.45
CA ALA A 38 21.05 -0.44 14.80
C ALA A 38 20.61 0.98 14.46
N GLY A 39 20.14 1.16 13.22
CA GLY A 39 19.55 2.41 12.79
C GLY A 39 18.45 2.72 13.78
N THR A 40 18.69 3.71 14.63
CA THR A 40 17.66 4.30 15.47
C THR A 40 16.52 4.64 14.54
N THR A 41 15.33 4.08 14.80
CA THR A 41 14.09 4.50 14.14
C THR A 41 13.96 5.98 14.43
N GLU A 42 14.43 6.83 13.51
CA GLU A 42 14.23 8.26 13.61
C GLU A 42 12.73 8.50 13.70
N ASP A 43 12.32 9.23 14.74
CA ASP A 43 10.92 9.58 14.93
C ASP A 43 10.47 10.41 13.72
N ILE A 44 9.59 9.81 12.90
CA ILE A 44 9.12 10.46 11.68
C ILE A 44 8.21 11.62 12.07
N VAL A 45 8.67 12.84 11.77
CA VAL A 45 7.85 14.05 11.89
C VAL A 45 6.91 14.13 10.69
N TRP A 46 5.61 14.02 10.97
CA TRP A 46 4.57 14.05 9.93
C TRP A 46 4.00 15.47 9.76
N GLN A 47 4.02 15.94 8.52
CA GLN A 47 3.21 17.05 8.04
C GLN A 47 1.88 16.53 7.49
N ILE A 48 0.84 17.37 7.51
CA ILE A 48 -0.53 16.97 7.19
C ILE A 48 -1.07 17.86 6.07
N LEU A 49 -1.56 17.22 5.01
CA LEU A 49 -2.33 17.85 3.93
C LEU A 49 -3.73 17.23 3.93
N GLU A 50 -4.73 18.04 4.29
CA GLU A 50 -6.12 17.62 4.29
C GLU A 50 -6.76 17.85 2.91
N THR A 51 -7.49 16.85 2.41
CA THR A 51 -8.23 16.91 1.14
C THR A 51 -9.72 16.69 1.39
N LYS A 52 -10.56 16.71 0.35
CA LYS A 52 -11.99 16.42 0.49
C LYS A 52 -12.23 15.00 1.03
N HIS A 53 -11.49 14.02 0.53
CA HIS A 53 -11.72 12.59 0.85
C HIS A 53 -10.62 11.94 1.69
N THR A 54 -9.47 12.60 1.85
CA THR A 54 -8.29 11.99 2.44
C THR A 54 -7.54 12.94 3.37
N VAL A 55 -6.65 12.37 4.19
CA VAL A 55 -5.67 13.12 4.99
C VAL A 55 -4.29 12.56 4.62
N VAL A 56 -3.52 13.31 3.85
CA VAL A 56 -2.19 12.90 3.38
C VAL A 56 -1.15 13.32 4.41
N ARG A 57 -0.42 12.34 4.95
CA ARG A 57 0.72 12.54 5.84
C ARG A 57 2.01 12.36 5.06
N TYR A 58 2.88 13.35 5.12
CA TYR A 58 4.16 13.41 4.40
C TYR A 58 5.27 13.95 5.32
N GLN A 59 6.54 13.81 4.95
CA GLN A 59 7.66 14.15 5.84
C GLN A 59 8.29 15.50 5.48
N SER A 60 8.32 15.85 4.18
CA SER A 60 8.89 17.11 3.69
C SER A 60 8.15 17.68 2.46
N VAL A 61 8.32 18.98 2.20
CA VAL A 61 7.81 19.63 0.97
C VAL A 61 8.43 19.02 -0.30
N ALA A 62 9.65 18.50 -0.21
CA ALA A 62 10.29 17.75 -1.28
C ALA A 62 9.52 16.46 -1.63
N ASP A 63 8.93 15.79 -0.62
CA ASP A 63 8.12 14.60 -0.82
C ASP A 63 6.82 14.91 -1.55
N LEU A 64 6.19 16.05 -1.23
CA LEU A 64 5.04 16.54 -1.98
C LEU A 64 5.41 16.83 -3.44
N THR A 65 6.55 17.47 -3.68
CA THR A 65 7.02 17.77 -5.04
C THR A 65 7.23 16.48 -5.85
N LYS A 66 7.87 15.47 -5.25
CA LYS A 66 8.00 14.13 -5.84
C LYS A 66 6.63 13.49 -6.06
N CYS A 67 5.72 13.57 -5.10
CA CYS A 67 4.35 13.04 -5.20
C CYS A 67 3.60 13.65 -6.40
N ARG A 68 3.67 14.97 -6.58
CA ARG A 68 3.12 15.68 -7.75
C ARG A 68 3.68 15.11 -9.06
N SER A 69 4.97 14.82 -9.13
CA SER A 69 5.58 14.27 -10.36
C SER A 69 5.12 12.83 -10.68
N LYS A 70 4.78 12.05 -9.64
CA LYS A 70 4.43 10.62 -9.71
C LYS A 70 2.94 10.36 -9.91
N VAL A 71 2.08 11.22 -9.36
CA VAL A 71 0.62 11.16 -9.53
C VAL A 71 0.22 12.11 -10.65
N ARG A 72 0.34 11.62 -11.90
CA ARG A 72 0.05 12.38 -13.13
C ARG A 72 -1.39 12.19 -13.60
N PHE A 73 -2.35 12.27 -12.68
CA PHE A 73 -3.75 12.18 -13.05
C PHE A 73 -4.24 13.56 -13.52
N SER A 74 -4.49 13.72 -14.82
CA SER A 74 -4.95 14.99 -15.40
C SER A 74 -6.43 14.96 -15.71
N GLU A 75 -7.11 16.08 -15.45
CA GLU A 75 -8.56 16.14 -15.64
C GLU A 75 -9.00 16.16 -17.13
N LYS A 76 -8.06 16.38 -18.05
CA LYS A 76 -8.38 16.54 -19.48
C LYS A 76 -8.80 15.22 -20.15
N HIS A 77 -8.44 14.06 -19.59
CA HIS A 77 -8.71 12.77 -20.23
C HIS A 77 -10.10 12.17 -19.96
N TRP A 78 -10.85 12.67 -18.96
CA TRP A 78 -11.95 11.90 -18.35
C TRP A 78 -13.34 12.56 -18.42
N GLY A 79 -13.53 13.61 -19.22
CA GLY A 79 -14.86 14.11 -19.61
C GLY A 79 -15.72 14.66 -18.48
N LEU A 80 -15.15 14.89 -17.29
CA LEU A 80 -15.87 15.52 -16.20
C LEU A 80 -16.00 17.02 -16.44
N LYS A 81 -17.12 17.39 -17.07
CA LYS A 81 -17.59 18.76 -17.17
C LYS A 81 -18.07 19.23 -15.79
N LYS A 82 -17.19 19.88 -15.02
CA LYS A 82 -17.60 20.85 -14.00
C LYS A 82 -16.45 21.75 -13.56
N SER A 83 -16.50 22.98 -14.07
CA SER A 83 -16.33 24.25 -13.37
C SER A 83 -15.35 24.30 -12.19
N PHE A 84 -14.09 24.60 -12.48
CA PHE A 84 -13.19 25.24 -11.52
C PHE A 84 -12.30 26.24 -12.27
N ALA A 85 -12.84 27.45 -12.48
CA ALA A 85 -12.03 28.67 -12.49
C ALA A 85 -11.34 28.75 -11.11
N SER A 86 -10.10 29.23 -10.93
CA SER A 86 -9.22 30.07 -11.74
C SER A 86 -7.76 29.70 -11.42
N ASP A 87 -6.86 30.04 -12.34
CA ASP A 87 -5.40 30.04 -12.15
C ASP A 87 -4.95 31.12 -11.15
N GLU A 88 -5.34 31.01 -9.88
CA GLU A 88 -4.78 31.85 -8.81
C GLU A 88 -3.85 31.01 -7.94
N SER A 89 -2.55 31.27 -8.09
CA SER A 89 -1.45 30.85 -7.21
C SER A 89 -1.61 29.48 -6.54
N ASN A 90 -1.92 28.45 -7.33
CA ASN A 90 -2.15 27.10 -6.80
C ASN A 90 -0.90 26.58 -6.06
N SER A 91 -0.93 26.67 -4.73
CA SER A 91 0.12 26.13 -3.87
C SER A 91 0.33 24.64 -4.21
N LEU A 92 1.55 24.14 -4.00
CA LEU A 92 1.89 22.75 -4.26
C LEU A 92 0.91 21.78 -3.58
N GLU A 93 0.50 22.13 -2.36
CA GLU A 93 -0.49 21.41 -1.55
C GLU A 93 -1.85 21.34 -2.22
N THR A 94 -2.39 22.47 -2.69
CA THR A 94 -3.69 22.53 -3.39
C THR A 94 -3.68 21.66 -4.64
N VAL A 95 -2.59 21.69 -5.42
CA VAL A 95 -2.44 20.85 -6.62
C VAL A 95 -2.46 19.35 -6.28
N ILE A 96 -1.76 18.95 -5.22
CA ILE A 96 -1.69 17.55 -4.80
C ILE A 96 -3.02 17.09 -4.20
N ALA A 97 -3.63 17.89 -3.33
CA ALA A 97 -4.94 17.62 -2.75
C ALA A 97 -5.98 17.36 -3.84
N LYS A 98 -6.04 18.26 -4.84
CA LYS A 98 -6.93 18.10 -6.00
C LYS A 98 -6.66 16.81 -6.76
N ARG A 99 -5.40 16.45 -7.02
CA ARG A 99 -5.05 15.21 -7.73
C ARG A 99 -5.43 13.95 -6.96
N VAL A 100 -5.20 13.94 -5.65
CA VAL A 100 -5.59 12.81 -4.78
C VAL A 100 -7.11 12.67 -4.77
N ASP A 101 -7.85 13.77 -4.65
CA ASP A 101 -9.31 13.77 -4.70
C ASP A 101 -9.85 13.27 -6.05
N VAL A 102 -9.26 13.69 -7.17
CA VAL A 102 -9.64 13.20 -8.50
C VAL A 102 -9.42 11.69 -8.62
N VAL A 103 -8.29 11.15 -8.14
CA VAL A 103 -8.05 9.70 -8.13
C VAL A 103 -9.09 9.00 -7.26
N PHE A 104 -9.38 9.53 -6.07
CA PHE A 104 -10.37 8.97 -5.17
C PHE A 104 -11.76 8.90 -5.80
N GLU A 105 -12.24 10.01 -6.36
CA GLU A 105 -13.55 10.12 -7.01
C GLU A 105 -13.63 9.24 -8.26
N LYS A 106 -12.52 9.09 -9.00
CA LYS A 106 -12.44 8.17 -10.12
C LYS A 106 -12.61 6.71 -9.65
N VAL A 107 -11.98 6.32 -8.55
CA VAL A 107 -12.14 4.98 -7.98
C VAL A 107 -13.58 4.76 -7.54
N GLN A 108 -14.20 5.73 -6.86
CA GLN A 108 -15.62 5.67 -6.52
C GLN A 108 -16.52 5.52 -7.75
N GLN A 109 -16.25 6.27 -8.82
CA GLN A 109 -16.99 6.18 -10.08
C GLN A 109 -16.85 4.80 -10.71
N ILE A 110 -15.64 4.25 -10.82
CA ILE A 110 -15.41 2.93 -11.42
C ILE A 110 -16.12 1.84 -10.61
N LEU A 111 -16.11 1.94 -9.28
CA LEU A 111 -16.76 0.97 -8.40
C LEU A 111 -18.28 1.16 -8.30
N GLY A 112 -18.84 2.28 -8.76
CA GLY A 112 -20.23 2.64 -8.50
C GLY A 112 -20.51 2.92 -7.01
N MET A 113 -19.49 3.27 -6.23
CA MET A 113 -19.56 3.39 -4.77
C MET A 113 -19.31 4.84 -4.33
N ARG A 114 -20.38 5.66 -4.27
CA ARG A 114 -20.30 7.10 -3.95
C ARG A 114 -20.80 7.47 -2.54
N ARG A 115 -20.87 6.50 -1.64
CA ARG A 115 -21.35 6.73 -0.27
C ARG A 115 -20.37 7.65 0.48
N ARG A 116 -20.92 8.54 1.32
CA ARG A 116 -20.10 9.33 2.27
C ARG A 116 -19.41 8.38 3.25
N MET A 117 -18.10 8.53 3.40
CA MET A 117 -17.27 7.73 4.31
C MET A 117 -16.28 8.63 5.05
N LYS A 118 -15.71 8.12 6.15
CA LYS A 118 -14.65 8.83 6.88
C LYS A 118 -13.43 9.04 5.96
N LYS A 119 -12.73 10.15 6.15
CA LYS A 119 -11.51 10.44 5.37
C LYS A 119 -10.51 9.30 5.53
N VAL A 120 -9.89 8.93 4.42
CA VAL A 120 -8.83 7.90 4.39
C VAL A 120 -7.51 8.57 4.71
N ALA A 121 -6.80 8.08 5.73
CA ALA A 121 -5.45 8.55 6.00
C ALA A 121 -4.48 7.94 5.00
N ILE A 122 -3.54 8.72 4.46
CA ILE A 122 -2.52 8.24 3.52
C ILE A 122 -1.16 8.59 4.11
N ASN A 123 -0.40 7.60 4.56
CA ASN A 123 0.97 7.78 5.01
C ASN A 123 1.92 7.54 3.83
N VAL A 124 2.66 8.59 3.44
CA VAL A 124 3.64 8.54 2.35
C VAL A 124 5.04 8.45 2.95
N TYR A 125 5.66 7.29 2.82
CA TYR A 125 7.04 7.04 3.24
C TYR A 125 8.01 7.36 2.10
N GLN A 126 9.19 7.89 2.44
CA GLN A 126 10.17 8.33 1.45
C GLN A 126 10.80 7.16 0.70
N SER A 127 11.01 6.05 1.41
CA SER A 127 11.72 4.88 0.90
C SER A 127 10.97 3.58 1.15
N ARG A 128 11.39 2.53 0.42
CA ARG A 128 10.92 1.17 0.59
C ARG A 128 11.24 0.64 2.00
N ASP A 129 12.37 1.03 2.55
CA ASP A 129 12.83 0.56 3.87
C ASP A 129 12.01 1.16 5.00
N GLN A 130 11.71 2.47 4.95
CA GLN A 130 10.79 3.08 5.91
C GLN A 130 9.40 2.43 5.87
N LEU A 131 8.90 2.13 4.67
CA LEU A 131 7.63 1.42 4.50
C LEU A 131 7.69 0.00 5.06
N ASN A 132 8.80 -0.70 4.85
CA ASN A 132 9.02 -2.05 5.38
C ASN A 132 9.10 -2.06 6.91
N GLU A 133 9.76 -1.07 7.50
CA GLU A 133 9.87 -0.92 8.95
C GLU A 133 8.51 -0.60 9.57
N ALA A 134 7.74 0.31 8.96
CA ALA A 134 6.37 0.57 9.38
C ALA A 134 5.47 -0.68 9.32
N TYR A 135 5.64 -1.53 8.32
CA TYR A 135 4.92 -2.80 8.25
C TYR A 135 5.38 -3.78 9.33
N LYS A 136 6.69 -3.92 9.54
CA LYS A 136 7.28 -4.80 10.55
C LYS A 136 6.88 -4.39 11.95
N SER A 137 6.84 -3.10 12.25
CA SER A 137 6.43 -2.60 13.56
C SER A 137 4.96 -2.93 13.86
N ILE A 138 4.07 -2.84 12.85
CA ILE A 138 2.63 -3.12 12.96
C ILE A 138 2.33 -4.62 13.02
N TYR A 139 2.95 -5.43 12.16
CA TYR A 139 2.58 -6.84 11.96
C TYR A 139 3.59 -7.85 12.53
N LYS A 140 4.74 -7.38 13.03
CA LYS A 140 5.86 -8.20 13.53
C LYS A 140 6.37 -9.21 12.49
N LYS A 141 6.30 -8.86 11.21
CA LYS A 141 6.67 -9.71 10.05
C LYS A 141 7.34 -8.87 8.96
N PRO A 142 8.23 -9.48 8.14
CA PRO A 142 8.85 -8.78 7.02
C PRO A 142 7.81 -8.38 5.96
N CYS A 143 8.01 -7.21 5.35
CA CYS A 143 7.12 -6.67 4.33
C CYS A 143 7.56 -7.04 2.92
N ARG A 144 6.69 -7.73 2.17
CA ARG A 144 6.91 -8.05 0.75
C ARG A 144 5.97 -7.29 -0.20
N ILE A 145 5.17 -6.37 0.32
CA ILE A 145 4.12 -5.68 -0.44
C ILE A 145 4.51 -4.22 -0.71
N ARG A 146 4.29 -3.75 -1.94
CA ARG A 146 4.69 -2.42 -2.44
C ARG A 146 3.92 -1.26 -1.79
N ALA A 147 2.67 -1.52 -1.40
CA ALA A 147 1.77 -0.62 -0.70
C ALA A 147 0.64 -1.45 -0.07
N TRP A 148 -0.05 -0.92 0.95
CA TRP A 148 -1.23 -1.59 1.50
C TRP A 148 -2.23 -0.64 2.15
N TYR A 149 -3.45 -1.15 2.30
CA TYR A 149 -4.50 -0.56 3.10
C TYR A 149 -4.70 -1.35 4.39
N ARG A 150 -4.93 -0.66 5.50
CA ARG A 150 -5.29 -1.24 6.80
C ARG A 150 -6.66 -0.73 7.23
N TYR A 151 -7.62 -1.63 7.29
CA TYR A 151 -9.00 -1.33 7.64
C TYR A 151 -9.16 -0.72 9.05
N ARG A 152 -8.49 -1.29 10.06
CA ARG A 152 -8.67 -0.93 11.49
C ARG A 152 -8.53 0.57 11.77
N ASN A 153 -7.67 1.28 11.05
CA ASN A 153 -7.43 2.72 11.20
C ASN A 153 -7.68 3.50 9.91
N ASN A 154 -8.37 2.90 8.94
CA ASN A 154 -8.64 3.49 7.62
C ASN A 154 -7.41 4.15 6.97
N THR A 155 -6.26 3.48 7.03
CA THR A 155 -4.97 4.07 6.62
C THR A 155 -4.36 3.31 5.45
N VAL A 156 -3.94 4.06 4.44
CA VAL A 156 -3.17 3.64 3.28
C VAL A 156 -1.69 3.95 3.53
N TYR A 157 -0.82 3.00 3.23
CA TYR A 157 0.62 3.09 3.41
C TYR A 157 1.30 2.96 2.05
N LEU A 158 2.02 4.00 1.63
CA LEU A 158 2.64 4.12 0.31
C LEU A 158 4.14 4.37 0.45
N ASN A 159 4.91 3.84 -0.50
CA ASN A 159 6.30 4.21 -0.70
C ASN A 159 6.38 5.19 -1.88
N LEU A 160 7.00 6.35 -1.66
CA LEU A 160 7.09 7.43 -2.63
C LEU A 160 7.92 7.07 -3.86
N SER A 161 8.99 6.27 -3.72
CA SER A 161 9.86 5.93 -4.85
C SER A 161 9.13 5.13 -5.93
N ASP A 162 8.17 4.30 -5.49
CA ASP A 162 7.37 3.40 -6.30
C ASP A 162 5.93 3.90 -6.52
N LEU A 163 5.62 5.10 -6.04
CA LEU A 163 4.29 5.67 -6.17
C LEU A 163 3.98 5.97 -7.64
N HIS A 164 2.78 5.58 -8.07
CA HIS A 164 2.16 6.06 -9.31
C HIS A 164 0.65 5.95 -9.19
N GLU A 165 -0.09 6.60 -10.08
CA GLU A 165 -1.56 6.69 -10.05
C GLU A 165 -2.26 5.33 -9.88
N ARG A 166 -1.79 4.30 -10.59
CA ARG A 166 -2.37 2.96 -10.52
C ARG A 166 -2.20 2.31 -9.14
N ILE A 167 -1.05 2.47 -8.47
CA ILE A 167 -0.88 1.97 -7.09
C ILE A 167 -1.80 2.72 -6.14
N LEU A 168 -1.85 4.05 -6.25
CA LEU A 168 -2.72 4.86 -5.39
C LEU A 168 -4.19 4.45 -5.57
N ALA A 169 -4.66 4.37 -6.81
CA ALA A 169 -6.03 3.96 -7.13
C ALA A 169 -6.35 2.53 -6.62
N HIS A 170 -5.43 1.58 -6.82
CA HIS A 170 -5.60 0.20 -6.35
C HIS A 170 -5.79 0.13 -4.83
N VAL A 171 -4.99 0.88 -4.08
CA VAL A 171 -5.02 0.83 -2.61
C VAL A 171 -6.21 1.64 -2.06
N LEU A 172 -6.56 2.76 -2.70
CA LEU A 172 -7.79 3.49 -2.40
C LEU A 172 -9.04 2.67 -2.70
N ALA A 173 -9.02 1.77 -3.69
CA ALA A 173 -10.13 0.87 -3.97
C ALA A 173 -10.45 0.00 -2.74
N TYR A 174 -9.45 -0.58 -2.08
CA TYR A 174 -9.69 -1.32 -0.83
C TYR A 174 -10.34 -0.46 0.25
N ALA A 175 -9.87 0.78 0.42
CA ALA A 175 -10.45 1.69 1.40
C ALA A 175 -11.92 2.00 1.10
N ILE A 176 -12.26 2.28 -0.17
CA ILE A 176 -13.62 2.58 -0.60
C ILE A 176 -14.52 1.34 -0.45
N ILE A 177 -14.07 0.17 -0.91
CA ILE A 177 -14.84 -1.09 -0.84
C ILE A 177 -15.19 -1.43 0.61
N ASP A 178 -14.20 -1.39 1.51
CA ASP A 178 -14.37 -1.80 2.91
C ASP A 178 -15.25 -0.83 3.72
N ASN A 179 -15.44 0.41 3.25
CA ASN A 179 -16.24 1.44 3.93
C ASN A 179 -17.56 1.80 3.22
N SER A 180 -17.80 1.29 2.01
CA SER A 180 -19.03 1.61 1.26
C SER A 180 -20.17 0.63 1.55
N LEU A 181 -19.84 -0.60 1.94
CA LEU A 181 -20.80 -1.67 2.20
C LEU A 181 -21.10 -1.79 3.71
N PRO A 182 -22.33 -2.19 4.11
CA PRO A 182 -22.65 -2.44 5.51
C PRO A 182 -21.80 -3.54 6.15
N VAL A 183 -21.44 -4.55 5.35
CA VAL A 183 -20.57 -5.66 5.75
C VAL A 183 -19.37 -5.69 4.82
N ARG A 184 -18.17 -5.79 5.40
CA ARG A 184 -16.94 -5.89 4.63
C ARG A 184 -16.96 -7.14 3.75
N PRO A 185 -16.70 -7.02 2.44
CA PRO A 185 -16.72 -8.19 1.57
C PRO A 185 -15.54 -9.12 1.85
N PRO A 186 -15.64 -10.41 1.47
CA PRO A 186 -14.51 -11.32 1.50
C PRO A 186 -13.30 -10.76 0.73
N ARG A 187 -12.10 -11.06 1.22
CA ARG A 187 -10.84 -10.54 0.65
C ARG A 187 -10.68 -10.83 -0.85
N ALA A 188 -11.13 -12.00 -1.30
CA ALA A 188 -11.11 -12.37 -2.72
C ALA A 188 -11.94 -11.41 -3.57
N THR A 189 -13.17 -11.10 -3.13
CA THR A 189 -14.07 -10.14 -3.79
C THR A 189 -13.47 -8.74 -3.84
N ALA A 190 -12.94 -8.24 -2.71
CA ALA A 190 -12.28 -6.92 -2.67
C ALA A 190 -11.10 -6.84 -3.65
N LYS A 191 -10.32 -7.92 -3.77
CA LYS A 191 -9.20 -8.00 -4.72
C LYS A 191 -9.66 -7.99 -6.18
N ILE A 192 -10.77 -8.68 -6.50
CA ILE A 192 -11.36 -8.66 -7.86
C ILE A 192 -11.80 -7.23 -8.22
N LEU A 193 -12.48 -6.54 -7.30
CA LEU A 193 -12.92 -5.16 -7.49
C LEU A 193 -11.73 -4.19 -7.63
N ALA A 194 -10.67 -4.33 -6.82
CA ALA A 194 -9.46 -3.53 -6.96
C ALA A 194 -8.76 -3.75 -8.32
N ARG A 195 -8.72 -5.00 -8.83
CA ARG A 195 -8.23 -5.31 -10.18
C ARG A 195 -9.14 -4.75 -11.28
N HIS A 196 -10.45 -4.69 -11.05
CA HIS A 196 -11.38 -4.02 -11.93
C HIS A 196 -11.05 -2.53 -12.04
N VAL A 197 -10.75 -1.86 -10.92
CA VAL A 197 -10.26 -0.47 -10.89
C VAL A 197 -8.99 -0.30 -11.72
N ASP A 198 -7.98 -1.17 -11.53
CA ASP A 198 -6.73 -1.11 -12.32
C ASP A 198 -6.98 -1.13 -13.83
N SER A 199 -7.87 -2.01 -14.27
CA SER A 199 -8.17 -2.24 -15.69
C SER A 199 -8.97 -1.08 -16.31
N ASN A 200 -9.70 -0.33 -15.48
CA ASN A 200 -10.61 0.73 -15.93
C ASN A 200 -10.07 2.14 -15.66
N LEU A 201 -8.94 2.28 -14.98
CA LEU A 201 -8.39 3.59 -14.60
C LEU A 201 -8.10 4.48 -15.82
N LYS A 202 -7.59 3.89 -16.91
CA LYS A 202 -7.29 4.58 -18.17
C LYS A 202 -8.47 4.64 -19.15
N ARG A 203 -9.57 3.93 -18.87
CA ARG A 203 -10.70 3.86 -19.78
C ARG A 203 -11.56 5.11 -19.63
N LYS A 204 -11.86 5.77 -20.76
CA LYS A 204 -12.92 6.78 -20.82
C LYS A 204 -14.24 6.10 -20.46
N VAL A 205 -14.82 6.46 -19.31
CA VAL A 205 -16.16 6.00 -18.95
C VAL A 205 -17.12 6.78 -19.84
N ARG A 206 -17.85 6.09 -20.72
CA ARG A 206 -18.94 6.72 -21.47
C ARG A 206 -19.99 7.13 -20.43
N SER A 207 -20.25 8.44 -20.32
CA SER A 207 -21.41 8.91 -19.57
C SER A 207 -22.64 8.49 -20.36
N TYR A 208 -23.45 7.61 -19.79
CA TYR A 208 -24.81 7.36 -20.26
C TYR A 208 -25.74 8.44 -19.72
#